data_AF-A0A4Q5XC30-F1
#
_entry.id   AF-A0A4Q5XC30-F1
#
_cell.length_a   1.000
_cell.length_b   1.000
_cell.length_c   1.000
_cell.angle_alpha   90.00
_cell.angle_beta   90.00
_cell.angle_gamma   90.00
#
_symmetry.space_group_name_H-M   'P 1'
#
loop_
_entity.id
_entity.type
_entity.pdbx_description
1 polymer ?
#
loop_
_entity_poly.entity_id
_entity_poly.type
_entity_poly.pdbx_seq_one_letter_code
_entity_poly.pdbx_strand_id
1 'polypeptide(L)'
;MHAYRTHTCGQLRAEHVGNNVRLSGWVHRKRDLGGLLFIDLRDHYGITQCVVTPSNPHFGRLERIRVESVISLTGEVVKRDDVTINATLATGEIDLKVQDLNVLSEVAEELPLPVFAEPEYPEDVRLKYRFLDLRRETLHANIVTRTKVIASMRHRMAETGFTEYSTPILTASSPEGARDFLVPSRIHQGKFFALPQAPQQYKQLLMVAGFDRYFQIAPCFRDEDPRADRLPGEFYQLDLEMSFVTQEDVWDTMEPVLRGVFEEFANGKPVTQKFPRIPYDTAIRKYGSDKPDLRNPIEMGNVSEAFRGSGFKVFAGMLEKDAKNEVWGIPAKGGGSRAFCDKMNSWAQQQGQPGLGYIFWREGEEGGAGPVAKNIGP
;
A
#
# COMPACT_ATOMS: atom_id res chain seq x y z
N MET A 1 -32.60 -26.19 1.66
CA MET A 1 -31.72 -25.04 1.35
C MET A 1 -31.19 -24.47 2.67
N HIS A 2 -29.89 -24.19 2.81
CA HIS A 2 -29.35 -23.61 4.05
C HIS A 2 -29.99 -22.24 4.35
N ALA A 3 -30.15 -21.91 5.63
CA ALA A 3 -30.96 -20.76 6.07
C ALA A 3 -30.52 -19.43 5.44
N TYR A 4 -29.21 -19.22 5.30
CA TYR A 4 -28.65 -17.93 4.87
C TYR A 4 -28.15 -17.91 3.43
N ARG A 5 -27.60 -19.01 2.90
CA ARG A 5 -27.00 -19.00 1.56
C ARG A 5 -26.81 -20.40 1.00
N THR A 6 -26.93 -20.51 -0.31
CA THR A 6 -26.46 -21.66 -1.12
C THR A 6 -25.20 -21.33 -1.90
N HIS A 7 -25.06 -20.07 -2.31
CA HIS A 7 -23.96 -19.55 -3.12
C HIS A 7 -23.52 -18.20 -2.51
N THR A 8 -22.31 -17.77 -2.82
CA THR A 8 -21.88 -16.39 -2.54
C THR A 8 -22.39 -15.45 -3.62
N CYS A 9 -22.47 -14.16 -3.33
CA CYS A 9 -22.92 -13.15 -4.29
C CYS A 9 -21.96 -13.00 -5.48
N GLY A 10 -20.72 -13.47 -5.39
CA GLY A 10 -19.76 -13.47 -6.50
C GLY A 10 -19.71 -14.78 -7.31
N GLN A 11 -20.46 -15.81 -6.92
CA GLN A 11 -20.26 -17.18 -7.42
C GLN A 11 -21.11 -17.54 -8.64
N LEU A 12 -22.28 -16.92 -8.83
CA LEU A 12 -23.22 -17.32 -9.89
C LEU A 12 -22.67 -17.07 -11.30
N ARG A 13 -22.96 -18.00 -12.22
CA ARG A 13 -22.52 -18.03 -13.63
C ARG A 13 -23.65 -18.56 -14.52
N ALA A 14 -23.50 -18.49 -15.85
CA ALA A 14 -24.49 -18.97 -16.82
C ALA A 14 -24.90 -20.45 -16.60
N GLU A 15 -23.98 -21.30 -16.13
CA GLU A 15 -24.27 -22.71 -15.79
C GLU A 15 -25.29 -22.88 -14.65
N HIS A 16 -25.55 -21.83 -13.86
CA HIS A 16 -26.50 -21.86 -12.75
C HIS A 16 -27.92 -21.45 -13.18
N VAL A 17 -28.15 -21.06 -14.45
CA VAL A 17 -29.47 -20.62 -14.93
C VAL A 17 -30.51 -21.73 -14.74
N GLY A 18 -31.70 -21.35 -14.26
CA GLY A 18 -32.79 -22.25 -13.90
C GLY A 18 -32.71 -22.79 -12.46
N ASN A 19 -31.58 -22.65 -11.77
CA ASN A 19 -31.47 -23.06 -10.38
C ASN A 19 -32.13 -22.05 -9.45
N ASN A 20 -32.82 -22.56 -8.43
CA ASN A 20 -33.29 -21.74 -7.31
C ASN A 20 -32.17 -21.65 -6.26
N VAL A 21 -31.73 -20.43 -5.95
CA VAL A 21 -30.59 -20.16 -5.07
C VAL A 21 -30.96 -19.15 -4.00
N ARG A 22 -30.19 -19.16 -2.92
CA ARG A 22 -30.27 -18.16 -1.85
C ARG A 22 -28.95 -17.44 -1.69
N LEU A 23 -29.03 -16.11 -1.68
CA LEU A 23 -27.90 -15.20 -1.44
C LEU A 23 -28.21 -14.35 -0.21
N SER A 24 -27.21 -14.15 0.66
CA SER A 24 -27.28 -13.18 1.74
C SER A 24 -26.17 -12.14 1.58
N GLY A 25 -26.50 -10.88 1.82
CA GLY A 25 -25.56 -9.78 1.67
C GLY A 25 -26.14 -8.44 2.04
N TRP A 26 -25.42 -7.39 1.64
CA TRP A 26 -25.79 -5.99 1.80
C TRP A 26 -26.42 -5.46 0.52
N VAL A 27 -27.49 -4.69 0.66
CA VAL A 27 -28.09 -3.92 -0.43
C VAL A 27 -27.09 -2.84 -0.85
N HIS A 28 -26.25 -3.09 -1.86
CA HIS A 28 -25.16 -2.19 -2.23
C HIS A 28 -25.66 -0.93 -2.91
N ARG A 29 -26.58 -1.10 -3.86
CA ARG A 29 -27.36 -0.01 -4.47
C ARG A 29 -28.68 -0.55 -4.99
N LYS A 30 -29.61 0.38 -5.26
CA LYS A 30 -30.91 0.09 -5.85
C LYS A 30 -31.15 1.01 -7.04
N ARG A 31 -31.83 0.50 -8.06
CA ARG A 31 -32.28 1.26 -9.23
C ARG A 31 -33.72 0.88 -9.53
N ASP A 32 -34.61 1.85 -9.63
CA ASP A 32 -36.00 1.66 -10.04
C ASP A 32 -36.19 2.26 -11.43
N LEU A 33 -36.63 1.44 -12.38
CA LEU A 33 -36.89 1.82 -13.75
C LEU A 33 -38.36 1.60 -14.10
N GLY A 34 -39.24 2.40 -13.49
CA GLY A 34 -40.66 2.45 -13.85
C GLY A 34 -41.42 1.18 -13.46
N GLY A 35 -41.15 0.64 -12.27
CA GLY A 35 -41.83 -0.54 -11.74
C GLY A 35 -41.00 -1.82 -11.77
N LEU A 36 -39.79 -1.78 -12.34
CA LEU A 36 -38.82 -2.86 -12.23
C LEU A 36 -37.68 -2.44 -11.30
N LEU A 37 -37.56 -3.13 -10.17
CA LEU A 37 -36.56 -2.82 -9.16
C LEU A 37 -35.35 -3.73 -9.31
N PHE A 38 -34.17 -3.12 -9.44
CA PHE A 38 -32.88 -3.78 -9.47
C PHE A 38 -32.14 -3.52 -8.17
N ILE A 39 -31.65 -4.58 -7.55
CA ILE A 39 -30.84 -4.53 -6.34
C ILE A 39 -29.51 -5.20 -6.63
N ASP A 40 -28.42 -4.48 -6.43
CA ASP A 40 -27.10 -5.11 -6.43
C ASP A 40 -26.85 -5.62 -5.00
N LEU A 41 -26.87 -6.94 -4.81
CA LEU A 41 -26.62 -7.59 -3.52
C LEU A 41 -25.13 -7.94 -3.42
N ARG A 42 -24.44 -7.36 -2.43
CA ARG A 42 -23.00 -7.52 -2.22
C ARG A 42 -22.72 -8.42 -1.02
N ASP A 43 -21.73 -9.30 -1.12
CA ASP A 43 -21.07 -9.92 0.02
C ASP A 43 -19.54 -9.78 -0.08
N HIS A 44 -18.80 -10.51 0.76
CA HIS A 44 -17.33 -10.52 0.74
C HIS A 44 -16.72 -10.94 -0.62
N TYR A 45 -17.44 -11.75 -1.39
CA TYR A 45 -16.95 -12.42 -2.58
C TYR A 45 -17.32 -11.71 -3.88
N GLY A 46 -18.30 -10.81 -3.84
CA GLY A 46 -18.69 -10.02 -5.00
C GLY A 46 -20.12 -9.51 -4.93
N ILE A 47 -20.68 -9.23 -6.10
CA ILE A 47 -22.00 -8.64 -6.29
C ILE A 47 -22.79 -9.49 -7.27
N THR A 48 -24.07 -9.76 -6.96
CA THR A 48 -25.06 -10.28 -7.91
C THR A 48 -26.18 -9.26 -8.03
N GLN A 49 -26.65 -9.00 -9.25
CA GLN A 49 -27.87 -8.22 -9.47
C GLN A 49 -29.10 -9.10 -9.25
N CYS A 50 -30.05 -8.57 -8.49
CA CYS A 50 -31.33 -9.18 -8.19
C CYS A 50 -32.44 -8.32 -8.80
N VAL A 51 -33.36 -8.96 -9.50
CA VAL A 51 -34.48 -8.31 -10.20
C VAL A 51 -35.77 -8.63 -9.48
N VAL A 52 -36.57 -7.59 -9.22
CA VAL A 52 -37.85 -7.68 -8.52
C VAL A 52 -38.93 -7.07 -9.41
N THR A 53 -39.88 -7.89 -9.86
CA THR A 53 -41.02 -7.43 -10.66
C THR A 53 -42.11 -6.84 -9.78
N PRO A 54 -42.99 -5.96 -10.28
CA PRO A 54 -44.06 -5.36 -9.48
C PRO A 54 -45.04 -6.39 -8.89
N SER A 55 -45.18 -7.54 -9.56
CA SER A 55 -46.00 -8.67 -9.10
C SER A 55 -45.41 -9.43 -7.92
N ASN A 56 -44.15 -9.18 -7.54
CA ASN A 56 -43.53 -9.85 -6.40
C ASN A 56 -44.15 -9.31 -5.08
N PRO A 57 -44.60 -10.17 -4.15
CA PRO A 57 -45.24 -9.74 -2.91
C PRO A 57 -44.33 -8.88 -2.00
N HIS A 58 -43.01 -8.99 -2.18
CA HIS A 58 -41.99 -8.25 -1.42
C HIS A 58 -41.56 -6.94 -2.10
N PHE A 59 -42.10 -6.59 -3.28
CA PHE A 59 -41.68 -5.41 -4.04
C PHE A 59 -41.67 -4.13 -3.20
N GLY A 60 -42.80 -3.80 -2.56
CA GLY A 60 -42.90 -2.59 -1.73
C GLY A 60 -41.99 -2.59 -0.50
N ARG A 61 -41.61 -3.77 0.02
CA ARG A 61 -40.64 -3.88 1.13
C ARG A 61 -39.22 -3.62 0.64
N LEU A 62 -38.85 -4.19 -0.51
CA LEU A 62 -37.55 -4.02 -1.15
C LEU A 62 -37.34 -2.62 -1.73
N GLU A 63 -38.42 -1.97 -2.17
CA GLU A 63 -38.40 -0.58 -2.60
C GLU A 63 -38.04 0.36 -1.43
N ARG A 64 -38.59 0.11 -0.23
CA ARG A 64 -38.38 0.97 0.96
C ARG A 64 -37.11 0.67 1.74
N ILE A 65 -36.59 -0.57 1.67
CA ILE A 65 -35.42 -0.96 2.47
C ILE A 65 -34.20 -0.09 2.14
N ARG A 66 -33.49 0.41 3.15
CA ARG A 66 -32.35 1.29 2.90
C ARG A 66 -31.14 0.52 2.35
N VAL A 67 -30.30 1.20 1.59
CA VAL A 67 -28.98 0.67 1.19
C VAL A 67 -28.16 0.31 2.43
N GLU A 68 -27.26 -0.67 2.29
CA GLU A 68 -26.49 -1.31 3.36
C GLU A 68 -27.32 -2.07 4.41
N SER A 69 -28.62 -2.28 4.19
CA SER A 69 -29.39 -3.26 4.95
C SER A 69 -28.93 -4.68 4.59
N VAL A 70 -28.96 -5.58 5.58
CA VAL A 70 -28.58 -6.99 5.44
C VAL A 70 -29.83 -7.81 5.14
N ILE A 71 -29.85 -8.45 3.98
CA ILE A 71 -30.97 -9.25 3.51
C ILE A 71 -30.52 -10.61 2.98
N SER A 72 -31.46 -11.55 2.98
CA SER A 72 -31.38 -12.83 2.31
C SER A 72 -32.46 -12.89 1.23
N LEU A 73 -32.06 -13.14 0.00
CA LEU A 73 -32.94 -13.26 -1.16
C LEU A 73 -32.89 -14.70 -1.67
N THR A 74 -34.08 -15.28 -1.89
CA THR A 74 -34.22 -16.57 -2.60
C THR A 74 -34.86 -16.31 -3.95
N GLY A 75 -34.36 -16.94 -5.00
CA GLY A 75 -34.86 -16.71 -6.34
C GLY A 75 -34.25 -17.62 -7.39
N GLU A 76 -34.80 -17.55 -8.59
CA GLU A 76 -34.32 -18.28 -9.75
C GLU A 76 -33.22 -17.51 -10.46
N VAL A 77 -32.13 -18.17 -10.82
CA VAL A 77 -31.08 -17.57 -11.66
C VAL A 77 -31.57 -17.55 -13.11
N VAL A 78 -31.60 -16.37 -13.72
CA VAL A 78 -32.03 -16.18 -15.11
C VAL A 78 -30.90 -15.58 -15.93
N LYS A 79 -30.87 -15.89 -17.22
CA LYS A 79 -29.94 -15.25 -18.16
C LYS A 79 -30.38 -13.80 -18.39
N ARG A 80 -29.41 -12.89 -18.47
CA ARG A 80 -29.66 -11.54 -18.97
C ARG A 80 -29.88 -11.52 -20.48
N ASP A 81 -30.58 -10.50 -20.95
CA ASP A 81 -30.60 -10.17 -22.37
C ASP A 81 -29.20 -9.75 -22.81
N ASP A 82 -28.80 -10.12 -24.04
CA ASP A 82 -27.43 -9.92 -24.54
C ASP A 82 -27.00 -8.43 -24.50
N VAL A 83 -27.95 -7.50 -24.63
CA VAL A 83 -27.73 -6.04 -24.55
C VAL A 83 -27.57 -5.50 -23.12
N THR A 84 -27.88 -6.32 -22.11
CA THR A 84 -27.82 -5.96 -20.67
C THR A 84 -26.72 -6.70 -19.90
N ILE A 85 -25.92 -7.50 -20.61
CA ILE A 85 -24.74 -8.17 -20.04
C ILE A 85 -23.77 -7.11 -19.54
N ASN A 86 -23.32 -7.27 -18.29
CA ASN A 86 -22.33 -6.38 -17.71
C ASN A 86 -20.95 -7.06 -17.65
N ALA A 87 -20.09 -6.76 -18.63
CA ALA A 87 -18.74 -7.31 -18.70
C ALA A 87 -17.83 -6.93 -17.50
N THR A 88 -18.19 -5.92 -16.70
CA THR A 88 -17.40 -5.53 -15.51
C THR A 88 -17.69 -6.37 -14.28
N LEU A 89 -18.74 -7.21 -14.30
CA LEU A 89 -19.10 -8.09 -13.19
C LEU A 89 -18.92 -9.56 -13.57
N ALA A 90 -18.32 -10.34 -12.68
CA ALA A 90 -18.18 -11.79 -12.87
C ALA A 90 -19.53 -12.53 -12.97
N THR A 91 -20.60 -11.96 -12.41
CA THR A 91 -21.98 -12.45 -12.50
C THR A 91 -22.79 -11.70 -13.56
N GLY A 92 -22.13 -10.94 -14.45
CA GLY A 92 -22.78 -9.96 -15.32
C GLY A 92 -23.62 -10.54 -16.46
N GLU A 93 -23.61 -11.86 -16.65
CA GLU A 93 -24.42 -12.57 -17.65
C GLU A 93 -25.76 -13.08 -17.08
N ILE A 94 -25.93 -13.01 -15.76
CA ILE A 94 -27.11 -13.54 -15.06
C ILE A 94 -27.76 -12.48 -14.18
N ASP A 95 -28.98 -12.75 -13.78
CA ASP A 95 -29.69 -12.05 -12.71
C ASP A 95 -30.35 -13.06 -11.77
N LEU A 96 -30.56 -12.68 -10.51
CA LEU A 96 -31.43 -13.41 -9.59
C LEU A 96 -32.85 -12.84 -9.65
N LYS A 97 -33.79 -13.57 -10.24
CA LYS A 97 -35.21 -13.21 -10.19
C LYS A 97 -35.76 -13.53 -8.80
N VAL A 98 -35.97 -12.49 -7.99
CA VAL A 98 -36.36 -12.63 -6.59
C VAL A 98 -37.73 -13.27 -6.46
N GLN A 99 -37.83 -14.24 -5.55
CA GLN A 99 -39.08 -14.93 -5.19
C GLN A 99 -39.42 -14.69 -3.72
N ASP A 100 -38.42 -14.74 -2.83
CA ASP A 100 -38.61 -14.58 -1.39
C ASP A 100 -37.55 -13.66 -0.76
N LEU A 101 -37.94 -13.00 0.33
CA LEU A 101 -37.13 -12.06 1.09
C LEU A 101 -37.15 -12.43 2.58
N ASN A 102 -35.98 -12.47 3.18
CA ASN A 102 -35.81 -12.40 4.62
C ASN A 102 -34.91 -11.21 4.99
N VAL A 103 -35.43 -10.27 5.79
CA VAL A 103 -34.68 -9.11 6.28
C VAL A 103 -33.96 -9.50 7.56
N LEU A 104 -32.63 -9.53 7.52
CA LEU A 104 -31.80 -9.93 8.67
C LEU A 104 -31.48 -8.75 9.58
N SER A 105 -31.21 -7.59 8.97
CA SER A 105 -30.96 -6.34 9.69
C SER A 105 -31.26 -5.18 8.76
N GLU A 106 -32.07 -4.22 9.22
CA GLU A 106 -32.39 -3.03 8.46
C GLU A 106 -31.61 -1.83 8.99
N VAL A 107 -31.08 -1.02 8.07
CA VAL A 107 -30.45 0.25 8.43
C VAL A 107 -31.52 1.22 8.92
N ALA A 108 -31.40 1.66 10.17
CA ALA A 108 -32.40 2.54 10.81
C ALA A 108 -32.21 4.03 10.44
N GLU A 109 -30.96 4.48 10.33
CA GLU A 109 -30.59 5.88 10.16
C GLU A 109 -29.87 6.11 8.83
N GLU A 110 -29.60 7.36 8.48
CA GLU A 110 -28.74 7.67 7.33
C GLU A 110 -27.29 7.25 7.62
N LEU A 111 -26.59 6.73 6.61
CA LEU A 111 -25.22 6.28 6.79
C LEU A 111 -24.28 7.49 6.90
N PRO A 112 -23.33 7.49 7.84
CA PRO A 112 -22.39 8.61 8.03
C PRO A 112 -21.36 8.74 6.89
N LEU A 113 -21.18 7.68 6.09
CA LEU A 113 -20.45 7.69 4.84
C LEU A 113 -21.10 6.73 3.81
N PRO A 114 -21.08 7.10 2.52
CA PRO A 114 -21.55 6.21 1.46
C PRO A 114 -20.56 5.07 1.21
N VAL A 115 -21.09 3.86 0.98
CA VAL A 115 -20.28 2.68 0.60
C VAL A 115 -20.20 2.52 -0.92
N PHE A 116 -21.29 2.80 -1.63
CA PHE A 116 -21.32 2.79 -3.11
C PHE A 116 -20.69 4.06 -3.69
N ALA A 117 -20.12 3.94 -4.89
CA ALA A 117 -19.41 4.98 -5.66
C ALA A 117 -18.11 5.52 -5.04
N GLU A 118 -17.83 5.18 -3.77
CA GLU A 118 -16.60 5.52 -3.07
C GLU A 118 -16.10 6.96 -3.26
N PRO A 119 -16.94 8.00 -3.05
CA PRO A 119 -16.46 9.37 -3.15
C PRO A 119 -15.31 9.64 -2.17
N GLU A 120 -14.46 10.61 -2.50
CA GLU A 120 -13.48 11.12 -1.55
C GLU A 120 -14.22 11.66 -0.33
N TYR A 121 -13.73 11.31 0.86
CA TYR A 121 -14.40 11.60 2.11
C TYR A 121 -13.36 11.90 3.20
N PRO A 122 -13.66 12.80 4.15
CA PRO A 122 -12.72 13.15 5.21
C PRO A 122 -12.20 11.94 5.97
N GLU A 123 -10.89 11.89 6.19
CA GLU A 123 -10.20 10.74 6.80
C GLU A 123 -10.68 10.49 8.23
N ASP A 124 -10.93 11.53 9.01
CA ASP A 124 -11.44 11.46 10.38
C ASP A 124 -12.79 10.72 10.45
N VAL A 125 -13.70 11.01 9.52
CA VAL A 125 -15.00 10.32 9.44
C VAL A 125 -14.82 8.87 9.01
N ARG A 126 -13.93 8.61 8.05
CA ARG A 126 -13.62 7.24 7.60
C ARG A 126 -13.01 6.39 8.70
N LEU A 127 -12.12 6.96 9.52
CA LEU A 127 -11.52 6.28 10.67
C LEU A 127 -12.54 6.08 11.80
N LYS A 128 -13.39 7.08 12.08
CA LYS A 128 -14.46 6.97 13.09
C LYS A 128 -15.45 5.85 12.75
N TYR A 129 -15.83 5.71 11.49
CA TYR A 129 -16.75 4.69 10.99
C TYR A 129 -16.04 3.62 10.17
N ARG A 130 -14.85 3.20 10.62
CA ARG A 130 -13.99 2.28 9.86
C ARG A 130 -14.66 0.96 9.50
N PHE A 131 -15.60 0.48 10.32
CA PHE A 131 -16.39 -0.72 10.05
C PHE A 131 -17.30 -0.60 8.81
N LEU A 132 -17.73 0.61 8.44
CA LEU A 132 -18.43 0.90 7.19
C LEU A 132 -17.44 1.17 6.06
N ASP A 133 -16.37 1.94 6.31
CA ASP A 133 -15.33 2.22 5.30
C ASP A 133 -14.69 0.91 4.79
N LEU A 134 -14.52 -0.10 5.65
CA LEU A 134 -14.03 -1.44 5.28
C LEU A 134 -14.96 -2.22 4.34
N ARG A 135 -16.19 -1.77 4.12
CA ARG A 135 -17.11 -2.36 3.13
C ARG A 135 -16.94 -1.77 1.73
N ARG A 136 -16.26 -0.64 1.61
CA ARG A 136 -15.89 -0.04 0.32
C ARG A 136 -14.96 -1.00 -0.42
N GLU A 137 -15.28 -1.27 -1.67
CA GLU A 137 -14.53 -2.12 -2.61
C GLU A 137 -13.02 -1.92 -2.56
N THR A 138 -12.51 -0.69 -2.70
CA THR A 138 -11.06 -0.43 -2.74
C THR A 138 -10.38 -0.84 -1.44
N LEU A 139 -10.95 -0.43 -0.30
CA LEU A 139 -10.36 -0.73 1.00
C LEU A 139 -10.50 -2.21 1.35
N HIS A 140 -11.65 -2.81 1.07
CA HIS A 140 -11.87 -4.24 1.24
C HIS A 140 -10.86 -5.05 0.42
N ALA A 141 -10.67 -4.71 -0.86
CA ALA A 141 -9.69 -5.33 -1.74
C ALA A 141 -8.26 -5.19 -1.20
N ASN A 142 -7.89 -4.03 -0.66
CA ASN A 142 -6.57 -3.81 -0.05
C ASN A 142 -6.34 -4.72 1.17
N ILE A 143 -7.33 -4.86 2.07
CA ILE A 143 -7.21 -5.71 3.26
C ILE A 143 -7.15 -7.20 2.88
N VAL A 144 -7.97 -7.63 1.93
CA VAL A 144 -7.94 -9.01 1.41
C VAL A 144 -6.60 -9.28 0.71
N THR A 145 -6.11 -8.35 -0.10
CA THR A 145 -4.80 -8.46 -0.76
C THR A 145 -3.68 -8.56 0.26
N ARG A 146 -3.67 -7.70 1.30
CA ARG A 146 -2.70 -7.80 2.41
C ARG A 146 -2.70 -9.18 3.05
N THR A 147 -3.87 -9.76 3.28
CA THR A 147 -4.01 -11.10 3.87
C THR A 147 -3.42 -12.18 2.95
N LYS A 148 -3.70 -12.11 1.65
CA LYS A 148 -3.14 -13.04 0.64
C LYS A 148 -1.62 -12.89 0.52
N VAL A 149 -1.10 -11.67 0.54
CA VAL A 149 0.34 -11.37 0.54
C VAL A 149 1.02 -12.02 1.73
N ILE A 150 0.47 -11.87 2.94
CA ILE A 150 1.02 -12.49 4.15
C ILE A 150 0.98 -14.03 4.06
N ALA A 151 -0.10 -14.62 3.53
CA ALA A 151 -0.20 -16.06 3.35
C ALA A 151 0.84 -16.59 2.34
N SER A 152 1.00 -15.91 1.19
CA SER A 152 2.02 -16.24 0.19
C SER A 152 3.44 -16.11 0.75
N MET A 153 3.73 -15.04 1.51
CA MET A 153 5.00 -14.89 2.22
C MET A 153 5.27 -16.08 3.15
N ARG A 154 4.31 -16.46 4.02
CA ARG A 154 4.49 -17.61 4.93
C ARG A 154 4.79 -18.91 4.18
N HIS A 155 4.05 -19.16 3.09
CA HIS A 155 4.25 -20.36 2.28
C HIS A 155 5.67 -20.41 1.69
N ARG A 156 6.13 -19.31 1.08
CA ARG A 156 7.46 -19.21 0.47
C ARG A 156 8.59 -19.31 1.50
N MET A 157 8.41 -18.70 2.68
CA MET A 157 9.38 -18.84 3.79
C MET A 157 9.51 -20.30 4.21
N ALA A 158 8.39 -21.02 4.36
CA ALA A 158 8.38 -22.44 4.69
C ALA A 158 9.05 -23.30 3.60
N GLU A 159 8.77 -23.05 2.32
CA GLU A 159 9.42 -23.74 1.20
C GLU A 159 10.94 -23.50 1.14
N THR A 160 11.40 -22.35 1.64
CA THR A 160 12.82 -21.97 1.72
C THR A 160 13.51 -22.52 2.98
N GLY A 161 12.80 -23.35 3.77
CA GLY A 161 13.33 -24.03 4.95
C GLY A 161 13.30 -23.19 6.23
N PHE A 162 12.62 -22.04 6.24
CA PHE A 162 12.41 -21.28 7.47
C PHE A 162 11.26 -21.86 8.30
N THR A 163 11.39 -21.78 9.61
CA THR A 163 10.31 -22.14 10.55
C THR A 163 9.80 -20.89 11.26
N GLU A 164 8.46 -20.75 11.37
CA GLU A 164 7.83 -19.63 12.06
C GLU A 164 7.91 -19.86 13.57
N TYR A 165 8.64 -19.00 14.30
CA TYR A 165 8.68 -19.06 15.77
C TYR A 165 8.10 -17.78 16.37
N SER A 166 7.21 -17.93 17.33
CA SER A 166 6.62 -16.78 18.04
C SER A 166 7.52 -16.33 19.17
N THR A 167 7.85 -15.05 19.21
CA THR A 167 8.61 -14.43 20.30
C THR A 167 7.70 -13.67 21.27
N PRO A 168 8.09 -13.50 22.55
CA PRO A 168 7.33 -12.70 23.51
C PRO A 168 7.17 -11.24 23.09
N ILE A 169 6.03 -10.64 23.48
CA ILE A 169 5.72 -9.21 23.27
C ILE A 169 5.98 -8.36 24.53
N LEU A 170 5.84 -8.93 25.73
CA LEU A 170 6.17 -8.22 26.97
C LEU A 170 7.63 -8.51 27.32
N THR A 171 8.51 -7.57 27.00
CA THR A 171 9.96 -7.78 27.07
C THR A 171 10.61 -6.83 28.07
N ALA A 172 11.92 -6.99 28.29
CA ALA A 172 12.72 -5.92 28.87
C ALA A 172 12.92 -4.82 27.83
N SER A 173 13.13 -3.58 28.28
CA SER A 173 13.55 -2.50 27.40
C SER A 173 14.91 -2.82 26.81
N SER A 174 15.03 -2.63 25.51
CA SER A 174 16.28 -2.75 24.78
C SER A 174 16.69 -1.34 24.34
N PRO A 175 17.96 -0.93 24.43
CA PRO A 175 18.42 0.34 23.88
C PRO A 175 18.47 0.27 22.34
N GLU A 176 17.32 0.06 21.72
CA GLU A 176 17.10 0.26 20.29
C GLU A 176 16.91 1.76 20.01
N GLY A 177 16.87 2.12 18.73
CA GLY A 177 16.95 3.53 18.30
C GLY A 177 15.74 4.40 18.63
N ALA A 178 14.56 3.82 18.90
CA ALA A 178 13.34 4.58 19.23
C ALA A 178 12.95 4.45 20.70
N ARG A 179 11.90 5.17 21.12
CA ARG A 179 11.32 5.01 22.46
C ARG A 179 10.39 3.79 22.50
N ASP A 180 10.43 3.09 23.62
CA ASP A 180 9.57 1.93 23.90
C ASP A 180 8.23 2.36 24.49
N PHE A 181 7.17 1.63 24.13
CA PHE A 181 5.93 1.66 24.92
C PHE A 181 6.11 0.87 26.21
N LEU A 182 5.73 1.46 27.34
CA LEU A 182 5.84 0.84 28.65
C LEU A 182 4.52 0.24 29.10
N VAL A 183 4.57 -0.98 29.63
CA VAL A 183 3.43 -1.68 30.24
C VAL A 183 3.72 -1.93 31.72
N PRO A 184 3.01 -1.27 32.66
CA PRO A 184 3.29 -1.42 34.09
C PRO A 184 2.99 -2.83 34.58
N SER A 185 3.89 -3.40 35.40
CA SER A 185 3.66 -4.69 36.03
C SER A 185 2.82 -4.55 37.28
N ARG A 186 1.67 -5.23 37.32
CA ARG A 186 0.85 -5.34 38.54
C ARG A 186 1.57 -6.12 39.66
N ILE A 187 2.37 -7.11 39.29
CA ILE A 187 3.02 -8.05 40.24
C ILE A 187 4.30 -7.44 40.80
N HIS A 188 5.10 -6.78 39.94
CA HIS A 188 6.37 -6.19 40.33
C HIS A 188 6.24 -4.67 40.39
N GLN A 189 5.82 -4.14 41.55
CA GLN A 189 5.65 -2.70 41.76
C GLN A 189 6.92 -1.93 41.41
N GLY A 190 6.76 -0.83 40.66
CA GLY A 190 7.86 0.00 40.17
C GLY A 190 8.61 -0.56 38.96
N LYS A 191 8.23 -1.73 38.43
CA LYS A 191 8.80 -2.32 37.21
C LYS A 191 7.80 -2.29 36.05
N PHE A 192 8.35 -2.15 34.84
CA PHE A 192 7.62 -2.07 33.59
C PHE A 192 8.16 -3.11 32.61
N PHE A 193 7.29 -3.64 31.78
CA PHE A 193 7.68 -4.27 30.52
C PHE A 193 7.79 -3.20 29.44
N ALA A 194 8.55 -3.50 28.40
CA ALA A 194 8.56 -2.75 27.15
C ALA A 194 7.91 -3.60 26.05
N LEU A 195 7.24 -2.94 25.10
CA LEU A 195 6.83 -3.58 23.85
C LEU A 195 7.99 -3.51 22.83
N PRO A 196 8.29 -4.60 22.10
CA PRO A 196 9.48 -4.69 21.27
C PRO A 196 9.36 -3.82 20.01
N GLN A 197 10.44 -3.12 19.67
CA GLN A 197 10.59 -2.40 18.40
C GLN A 197 10.88 -3.34 17.23
N ALA A 198 11.49 -4.50 17.52
CA ALA A 198 11.67 -5.66 16.66
C ALA A 198 11.95 -6.89 17.57
N PRO A 199 11.79 -8.14 17.09
CA PRO A 199 12.18 -9.33 17.85
C PRO A 199 13.71 -9.58 17.86
N GLN A 200 14.53 -8.52 17.77
CA GLN A 200 15.97 -8.57 17.54
C GLN A 200 16.71 -9.38 18.61
N GLN A 201 16.37 -9.22 19.88
CA GLN A 201 17.01 -10.00 20.97
C GLN A 201 16.65 -11.49 20.86
N TYR A 202 15.41 -11.81 20.52
CA TYR A 202 14.93 -13.18 20.50
C TYR A 202 15.44 -13.95 19.30
N LYS A 203 15.48 -13.35 18.11
CA LYS A 203 16.02 -14.04 16.93
C LYS A 203 17.49 -14.42 17.11
N GLN A 204 18.28 -13.57 17.76
CA GLN A 204 19.67 -13.89 18.12
C GLN A 204 19.75 -15.06 19.12
N LEU A 205 18.89 -15.06 20.16
CA LEU A 205 18.81 -16.18 21.11
C LEU A 205 18.42 -17.49 20.41
N LEU A 206 17.53 -17.43 19.43
CA LEU A 206 17.15 -18.61 18.64
C LEU A 206 18.33 -19.15 17.83
N MET A 207 19.14 -18.28 17.20
CA MET A 207 20.34 -18.73 16.51
C MET A 207 21.32 -19.42 17.47
N VAL A 208 21.55 -18.83 18.66
CA VAL A 208 22.39 -19.43 19.71
C VAL A 208 21.83 -20.77 20.19
N ALA A 209 20.51 -20.92 20.25
CA ALA A 209 19.84 -22.15 20.67
C ALA A 209 19.81 -23.24 19.58
N GLY A 210 20.40 -22.99 18.41
CA GLY A 210 20.53 -23.97 17.32
C GLY A 210 19.35 -24.00 16.36
N PHE A 211 18.46 -23.01 16.39
CA PHE A 211 17.45 -22.85 15.34
C PHE A 211 18.11 -22.24 14.10
N ASP A 212 18.33 -23.04 13.06
CA ASP A 212 19.14 -22.64 11.91
C ASP A 212 18.52 -21.52 11.06
N ARG A 213 17.19 -21.54 10.87
CA ARG A 213 16.44 -20.56 10.06
C ARG A 213 15.13 -20.17 10.74
N TYR A 214 15.08 -18.93 11.20
CA TYR A 214 13.94 -18.34 11.90
C TYR A 214 13.23 -17.34 11.00
N PHE A 215 11.90 -17.33 11.03
CA PHE A 215 11.13 -16.17 10.61
C PHE A 215 9.92 -15.91 11.51
N GLN A 216 9.38 -14.70 11.43
CA GLN A 216 8.12 -14.34 12.07
C GLN A 216 7.48 -13.15 11.35
N ILE A 217 6.15 -13.18 11.21
CA ILE A 217 5.36 -11.96 10.94
C ILE A 217 5.06 -11.30 12.28
N ALA A 218 5.99 -10.48 12.78
CA ALA A 218 6.00 -9.97 14.15
C ALA A 218 5.29 -8.61 14.29
N PRO A 219 4.41 -8.43 15.29
CA PRO A 219 3.97 -7.10 15.70
C PRO A 219 5.13 -6.36 16.38
N CYS A 220 5.36 -5.12 15.95
CA CYS A 220 6.45 -4.26 16.39
C CYS A 220 5.88 -2.89 16.79
N PHE A 221 6.49 -2.28 17.81
CA PHE A 221 5.95 -1.10 18.46
C PHE A 221 6.97 0.02 18.56
N ARG A 222 6.60 1.25 18.17
CA ARG A 222 7.48 2.44 18.28
C ARG A 222 6.72 3.64 18.79
N ASP A 223 7.20 4.22 19.90
CA ASP A 223 6.66 5.45 20.49
C ASP A 223 7.31 6.68 19.86
N GLU A 224 7.03 6.89 18.57
CA GLU A 224 7.51 8.01 17.77
C GLU A 224 6.37 8.89 17.26
N ASP A 225 6.71 10.13 16.91
CA ASP A 225 5.77 11.04 16.28
C ASP A 225 5.28 10.50 14.92
N PRO A 226 3.98 10.62 14.62
CA PRO A 226 3.43 10.16 13.35
C PRO A 226 4.06 10.88 12.16
N ARG A 227 4.28 10.12 11.08
CA ARG A 227 4.62 10.65 9.76
C ARG A 227 3.69 10.06 8.72
N ALA A 228 3.57 10.71 7.57
CA ALA A 228 2.66 10.28 6.50
C ALA A 228 2.86 8.81 6.07
N ASP A 229 4.08 8.29 6.15
CA ASP A 229 4.46 6.92 5.81
C ASP A 229 4.78 6.03 7.01
N ARG A 230 4.59 6.54 8.25
CA ARG A 230 4.92 5.82 9.49
C ARG A 230 3.73 5.87 10.44
N LEU A 231 3.03 4.73 10.55
CA LEU A 231 1.99 4.53 11.55
C LEU A 231 2.65 4.53 12.95
N PRO A 232 2.28 5.46 13.85
CA PRO A 232 2.75 5.42 15.23
C PRO A 232 2.09 4.25 15.97
N GLY A 233 2.73 3.74 17.01
CA GLY A 233 2.18 2.62 17.75
C GLY A 233 2.64 1.29 17.18
N GLU A 234 1.74 0.57 16.49
CA GLU A 234 1.92 -0.83 16.06
C GLU A 234 2.07 -0.95 14.54
N PHE A 235 3.02 -1.77 14.10
CA PHE A 235 3.16 -2.21 12.71
C PHE A 235 3.65 -3.65 12.65
N TYR A 236 3.51 -4.31 11.51
CA TYR A 236 3.94 -5.69 11.34
C TYR A 236 5.20 -5.75 10.45
N GLN A 237 6.15 -6.58 10.83
CA GLN A 237 7.36 -6.84 10.06
C GLN A 237 7.45 -8.32 9.71
N LEU A 238 7.96 -8.63 8.52
CA LEU A 238 8.57 -9.92 8.25
C LEU A 238 9.99 -9.85 8.81
N ASP A 239 10.20 -10.48 9.96
CA ASP A 239 11.50 -10.63 10.57
C ASP A 239 12.05 -12.04 10.30
N LEU A 240 13.36 -12.13 10.10
CA LEU A 240 14.05 -13.39 9.81
C LEU A 240 15.48 -13.34 10.31
N GLU A 241 16.05 -14.52 10.53
CA GLU A 241 17.45 -14.71 10.90
C GLU A 241 17.92 -16.09 10.41
N MET A 242 19.20 -16.19 10.04
CA MET A 242 19.82 -17.40 9.52
C MET A 242 21.17 -17.63 10.22
N SER A 243 21.48 -18.87 10.58
CA SER A 243 22.78 -19.26 11.16
C SER A 243 23.79 -19.64 10.07
N PHE A 244 25.08 -19.44 10.34
CA PHE A 244 26.20 -19.87 9.47
C PHE A 244 26.16 -19.34 8.03
N VAL A 245 25.68 -18.11 7.84
CA VAL A 245 25.52 -17.48 6.52
C VAL A 245 26.40 -16.24 6.36
N THR A 246 26.68 -15.91 5.10
CA THR A 246 27.19 -14.61 4.67
C THR A 246 26.05 -13.69 4.26
N GLN A 247 26.37 -12.42 3.99
CA GLN A 247 25.43 -11.45 3.43
C GLN A 247 24.84 -11.91 2.08
N GLU A 248 25.65 -12.55 1.25
CA GLU A 248 25.21 -13.06 -0.05
C GLU A 248 24.18 -14.17 0.10
N ASP A 249 24.38 -15.09 1.04
CA ASP A 249 23.44 -16.17 1.29
C ASP A 249 22.06 -15.64 1.72
N VAL A 250 22.01 -14.58 2.52
CA VAL A 250 20.75 -13.93 2.92
C VAL A 250 20.06 -13.31 1.72
N TRP A 251 20.78 -12.58 0.88
CA TRP A 251 20.22 -11.95 -0.32
C TRP A 251 19.71 -12.99 -1.33
N ASP A 252 20.51 -13.99 -1.65
CA ASP A 252 20.17 -15.03 -2.61
C ASP A 252 19.00 -15.90 -2.11
N THR A 253 18.86 -16.05 -0.79
CA THR A 253 17.71 -16.71 -0.17
C THR A 253 16.44 -15.86 -0.26
N MET A 254 16.53 -14.55 0.03
CA MET A 254 15.35 -13.69 0.16
C MET A 254 14.88 -13.05 -1.15
N GLU A 255 15.76 -12.86 -2.12
CA GLU A 255 15.42 -12.25 -3.40
C GLU A 255 14.32 -13.04 -4.14
N PRO A 256 14.39 -14.39 -4.28
CA PRO A 256 13.31 -15.19 -4.87
C PRO A 256 11.98 -15.11 -4.09
N VAL A 257 12.04 -15.04 -2.75
CA VAL A 257 10.84 -14.90 -1.91
C VAL A 257 10.14 -13.58 -2.21
N LEU A 258 10.88 -12.47 -2.17
CA LEU A 258 10.34 -11.13 -2.45
C LEU A 258 9.86 -11.03 -3.90
N ARG A 259 10.68 -11.44 -4.88
CA ARG A 259 10.33 -11.42 -6.30
C ARG A 259 9.05 -12.22 -6.55
N GLY A 260 8.94 -13.42 -6.01
CA GLY A 260 7.76 -14.28 -6.19
C GLY A 260 6.48 -13.67 -5.60
N VAL A 261 6.56 -13.01 -4.44
CA VAL A 261 5.43 -12.25 -3.90
C VAL A 261 5.04 -11.11 -4.85
N PHE A 262 6.01 -10.33 -5.33
CA PHE A 262 5.70 -9.26 -6.27
C PHE A 262 5.12 -9.79 -7.58
N GLU A 263 5.65 -10.87 -8.16
CA GLU A 263 5.14 -11.46 -9.40
C GLU A 263 3.68 -11.94 -9.26
N GLU A 264 3.34 -12.55 -8.12
CA GLU A 264 1.99 -13.02 -7.82
C GLU A 264 0.98 -11.86 -7.69
N PHE A 265 1.40 -10.73 -7.13
CA PHE A 265 0.51 -9.59 -6.82
C PHE A 265 0.77 -8.34 -7.67
N ALA A 266 1.59 -8.41 -8.72
CA ALA A 266 1.99 -7.26 -9.55
C ALA A 266 0.86 -6.71 -10.42
N ASN A 267 -0.20 -7.49 -10.66
CA ASN A 267 -1.29 -7.14 -11.57
C ASN A 267 -0.79 -6.73 -12.97
N GLY A 268 0.14 -7.53 -13.54
CA GLY A 268 0.73 -7.31 -14.86
C GLY A 268 1.84 -6.25 -14.91
N LYS A 269 2.21 -5.62 -13.78
CA LYS A 269 3.35 -4.72 -13.72
C LYS A 269 4.67 -5.50 -13.81
N PRO A 270 5.72 -4.94 -14.44
CA PRO A 270 7.02 -5.60 -14.51
C PRO A 270 7.63 -5.72 -13.12
N VAL A 271 8.19 -6.90 -12.82
CA VAL A 271 8.94 -7.17 -11.60
C VAL A 271 10.41 -7.36 -11.93
N THR A 272 11.26 -6.62 -11.23
CA THR A 272 12.71 -6.68 -11.40
C THR A 272 13.22 -8.09 -11.14
N GLN A 273 13.87 -8.68 -12.14
CA GLN A 273 14.31 -10.08 -12.07
C GLN A 273 15.58 -10.26 -11.24
N LYS A 274 16.50 -9.30 -11.26
CA LYS A 274 17.68 -9.29 -10.40
C LYS A 274 17.78 -7.94 -9.70
N PHE A 275 17.81 -7.94 -8.37
CA PHE A 275 17.80 -6.68 -7.64
C PHE A 275 19.20 -6.02 -7.75
N PRO A 276 19.28 -4.76 -8.22
CA PRO A 276 20.55 -4.08 -8.35
C PRO A 276 21.15 -3.80 -6.95
N ARG A 277 22.41 -4.20 -6.77
CA ARG A 277 23.17 -3.94 -5.54
C ARG A 277 23.97 -2.65 -5.73
N ILE A 278 23.60 -1.61 -5.00
CA ILE A 278 24.22 -0.29 -5.08
C ILE A 278 24.89 -0.01 -3.72
N PRO A 279 26.23 0.12 -3.66
CA PRO A 279 26.91 0.51 -2.44
C PRO A 279 26.40 1.86 -1.93
N TYR A 280 26.33 2.03 -0.60
CA TYR A 280 25.83 3.25 0.03
C TYR A 280 26.47 4.53 -0.53
N ASP A 281 27.81 4.58 -0.57
CA ASP A 281 28.54 5.73 -1.09
C ASP A 281 28.21 6.02 -2.55
N THR A 282 27.96 4.98 -3.35
CA THR A 282 27.54 5.12 -4.74
C THR A 282 26.12 5.66 -4.83
N ALA A 283 25.19 5.18 -3.99
CA ALA A 283 23.81 5.64 -3.97
C ALA A 283 23.70 7.13 -3.57
N ILE A 284 24.41 7.52 -2.51
CA ILE A 284 24.49 8.92 -2.07
C ILE A 284 25.09 9.81 -3.16
N ARG A 285 26.19 9.38 -3.79
CA ARG A 285 26.87 10.16 -4.83
C ARG A 285 26.05 10.28 -6.13
N LYS A 286 25.36 9.22 -6.55
CA LYS A 286 24.59 9.22 -7.80
C LYS A 286 23.18 9.81 -7.65
N TYR A 287 22.54 9.62 -6.49
CA TYR A 287 21.11 9.91 -6.35
C TYR A 287 20.78 10.81 -5.16
N GLY A 288 21.77 11.16 -4.31
CA GLY A 288 21.54 11.96 -3.12
C GLY A 288 20.66 11.27 -2.06
N SER A 289 20.52 9.94 -2.15
CA SER A 289 19.65 9.16 -1.28
C SER A 289 20.16 7.73 -1.11
N ASP A 290 20.02 7.19 0.10
CA ASP A 290 20.24 5.79 0.45
C ASP A 290 19.08 4.86 0.02
N LYS A 291 17.97 5.44 -0.45
CA LYS A 291 16.80 4.74 -1.01
C LYS A 291 16.42 5.33 -2.38
N PRO A 292 17.31 5.20 -3.40
CA PRO A 292 17.14 5.85 -4.68
C PRO A 292 15.90 5.34 -5.44
N ASP A 293 15.17 6.26 -6.08
CA ASP A 293 14.10 5.90 -7.01
C ASP A 293 14.67 5.60 -8.40
N LEU A 294 14.96 4.33 -8.67
CA LEU A 294 15.56 3.88 -9.94
C LEU A 294 14.61 3.97 -11.15
N ARG A 295 13.34 4.36 -10.96
CA ARG A 295 12.44 4.68 -12.08
C ARG A 295 12.80 6.03 -12.70
N ASN A 296 13.46 6.89 -11.93
CA ASN A 296 13.95 8.17 -12.40
C ASN A 296 15.38 8.00 -12.96
N PRO A 297 15.61 8.29 -14.26
CA PRO A 297 16.92 8.08 -14.89
C PRO A 297 17.96 9.18 -14.54
N ILE A 298 17.60 10.17 -13.71
CA ILE A 298 18.49 11.27 -13.37
C ILE A 298 19.57 10.79 -12.39
N GLU A 299 20.84 10.90 -12.81
CA GLU A 299 22.01 10.71 -11.96
C GLU A 299 22.72 12.05 -11.76
N MET A 300 23.11 12.33 -10.52
CA MET A 300 23.98 13.43 -10.14
C MET A 300 25.42 13.13 -10.54
N GLY A 301 26.20 14.16 -10.85
CA GLY A 301 27.61 14.05 -11.19
C GLY A 301 28.47 15.04 -10.42
N ASN A 302 29.66 14.61 -9.99
CA ASN A 302 30.64 15.52 -9.40
C ASN A 302 31.25 16.37 -10.51
N VAL A 303 31.06 17.68 -10.43
CA VAL A 303 31.56 18.67 -11.40
C VAL A 303 32.57 19.63 -10.76
N SER A 304 33.12 19.26 -9.60
CA SER A 304 34.01 20.12 -8.80
C SER A 304 35.21 20.61 -9.61
N GLU A 305 35.77 19.76 -10.46
CA GLU A 305 36.97 20.09 -11.23
C GLU A 305 36.76 21.29 -12.16
N ALA A 306 35.57 21.39 -12.78
CA ALA A 306 35.23 22.54 -13.62
C ALA A 306 35.13 23.87 -12.85
N PHE A 307 35.01 23.81 -11.52
CA PHE A 307 34.91 24.99 -10.65
C PHE A 307 36.19 25.30 -9.86
N ARG A 308 37.19 24.40 -9.83
CA ARG A 308 38.47 24.67 -9.15
C ARG A 308 39.22 25.77 -9.87
N GLY A 309 39.62 26.82 -9.14
CA GLY A 309 40.29 27.99 -9.72
C GLY A 309 39.40 28.85 -10.64
N SER A 310 38.11 28.51 -10.78
CA SER A 310 37.20 29.23 -11.68
C SER A 310 36.91 30.66 -11.20
N GLY A 311 36.40 31.49 -12.12
CA GLY A 311 35.89 32.82 -11.84
C GLY A 311 34.68 32.84 -10.90
N PHE A 312 33.98 31.70 -10.74
CA PHE A 312 32.81 31.61 -9.88
C PHE A 312 33.25 31.42 -8.43
N LYS A 313 33.63 32.54 -7.80
CA LYS A 313 34.29 32.59 -6.48
C LYS A 313 33.55 31.87 -5.35
N VAL A 314 32.23 31.74 -5.43
CA VAL A 314 31.45 31.01 -4.42
C VAL A 314 31.86 29.53 -4.39
N PHE A 315 31.85 28.85 -5.53
CA PHE A 315 32.24 27.43 -5.58
C PHE A 315 33.75 27.25 -5.50
N ALA A 316 34.53 28.06 -6.22
CA ALA A 316 35.99 27.99 -6.17
C ALA A 316 36.52 28.15 -4.73
N GLY A 317 36.03 29.16 -4.00
CA GLY A 317 36.44 29.40 -2.61
C GLY A 317 35.98 28.31 -1.63
N MET A 318 34.80 27.70 -1.85
CA MET A 318 34.38 26.52 -1.06
C MET A 318 35.31 25.34 -1.29
N LEU A 319 35.66 25.05 -2.54
CA LEU A 319 36.55 23.94 -2.91
C LEU A 319 38.00 24.12 -2.45
N GLU A 320 38.47 25.36 -2.31
CA GLU A 320 39.79 25.70 -1.76
C GLU A 320 39.83 25.59 -0.23
N LYS A 321 38.73 25.96 0.45
CA LYS A 321 38.66 26.00 1.91
C LYS A 321 38.71 24.62 2.56
N ASP A 322 38.06 23.63 1.94
CA ASP A 322 38.04 22.26 2.44
C ASP A 322 38.02 21.26 1.27
N ALA A 323 38.98 20.34 1.26
CA ALA A 323 39.09 19.29 0.25
C ALA A 323 37.88 18.33 0.25
N LYS A 324 37.08 18.30 1.33
CA LYS A 324 35.83 17.53 1.41
C LYS A 324 34.66 18.20 0.70
N ASN A 325 34.76 19.48 0.34
CA ASN A 325 33.70 20.15 -0.39
C ASN A 325 33.68 19.67 -1.84
N GLU A 326 32.48 19.46 -2.36
CA GLU A 326 32.24 19.02 -3.73
C GLU A 326 31.09 19.83 -4.34
N VAL A 327 31.17 20.08 -5.64
CA VAL A 327 30.08 20.66 -6.44
C VAL A 327 29.42 19.53 -7.22
N TRP A 328 28.12 19.36 -7.01
CA TRP A 328 27.32 18.32 -7.66
C TRP A 328 26.36 18.92 -8.69
N GLY A 329 26.45 18.44 -9.92
CA GLY A 329 25.55 18.79 -11.01
C GLY A 329 24.38 17.82 -11.09
N ILE A 330 23.16 18.34 -11.25
CA ILE A 330 21.93 17.56 -11.41
C ILE A 330 21.37 17.84 -12.81
N PRO A 331 21.39 16.87 -13.75
CA PRO A 331 20.82 17.05 -15.07
C PRO A 331 19.30 17.29 -15.02
N ALA A 332 18.84 18.40 -15.60
CA ALA A 332 17.42 18.76 -15.65
C ALA A 332 16.93 18.84 -17.11
N LYS A 333 16.87 17.70 -17.81
CA LYS A 333 16.34 17.63 -19.18
C LYS A 333 14.87 18.10 -19.17
N GLY A 334 14.56 19.17 -19.91
CA GLY A 334 13.23 19.80 -19.93
C GLY A 334 12.99 20.87 -18.85
N GLY A 335 13.88 21.03 -17.86
CA GLY A 335 13.82 22.05 -16.81
C GLY A 335 14.32 23.44 -17.24
N GLY A 336 14.15 23.79 -18.52
CA GLY A 336 14.89 24.86 -19.20
C GLY A 336 14.37 26.30 -19.01
N SER A 337 13.42 26.55 -18.12
CA SER A 337 12.88 27.91 -17.92
C SER A 337 13.51 28.57 -16.70
N ARG A 338 13.72 29.90 -16.78
CA ARG A 338 14.20 30.70 -15.64
C ARG A 338 13.27 30.57 -14.44
N ALA A 339 11.96 30.54 -14.68
CA ALA A 339 10.95 30.35 -13.63
C ALA A 339 11.12 29.02 -12.88
N PHE A 340 11.45 27.94 -13.58
CA PHE A 340 11.75 26.64 -12.95
C PHE A 340 13.00 26.75 -12.06
N CYS A 341 14.08 27.33 -12.56
CA CYS A 341 15.32 27.49 -11.81
C CYS A 341 15.13 28.37 -10.56
N ASP A 342 14.41 29.48 -10.68
CA ASP A 342 14.12 30.37 -9.55
C ASP A 342 13.26 29.64 -8.49
N LYS A 343 12.27 28.84 -8.92
CA LYS A 343 11.48 27.99 -8.01
C LYS A 343 12.35 26.96 -7.28
N MET A 344 13.27 26.29 -7.99
CA MET A 344 14.17 25.29 -7.39
C MET A 344 15.16 25.94 -6.41
N ASN A 345 15.64 27.15 -6.72
CA ASN A 345 16.48 27.91 -5.80
C ASN A 345 15.71 28.31 -4.52
N SER A 346 14.47 28.81 -4.66
CA SER A 346 13.61 29.11 -3.50
C SER A 346 13.29 27.85 -2.68
N TRP A 347 13.05 26.71 -3.33
CA TRP A 347 12.86 25.44 -2.64
C TRP A 347 14.11 25.05 -1.84
N ALA A 348 15.31 25.13 -2.43
CA ALA A 348 16.56 24.82 -1.72
C ALA A 348 16.75 25.72 -0.48
N GLN A 349 16.43 27.01 -0.59
CA GLN A 349 16.46 27.96 0.53
C GLN A 349 15.46 27.60 1.64
N GLN A 350 14.26 27.15 1.28
CA GLN A 350 13.28 26.64 2.26
C GLN A 350 13.77 25.36 2.95
N GLN A 351 14.63 24.56 2.29
CA GLN A 351 15.32 23.42 2.90
C GLN A 351 16.59 23.82 3.68
N GLY A 352 16.83 25.12 3.92
CA GLY A 352 17.96 25.62 4.70
C GLY A 352 19.27 25.71 3.93
N GLN A 353 19.28 25.53 2.61
CA GLN A 353 20.48 25.66 1.78
C GLN A 353 20.67 27.12 1.33
N PRO A 354 21.92 27.61 1.13
CA PRO A 354 22.16 29.00 0.70
C PRO A 354 21.54 29.35 -0.68
N GLY A 355 21.42 28.36 -1.56
CA GLY A 355 20.80 28.48 -2.87
C GLY A 355 21.22 27.35 -3.81
N LEU A 356 20.62 27.34 -5.01
CA LEU A 356 20.90 26.37 -6.07
C LEU A 356 21.23 27.11 -7.37
N GLY A 357 22.48 27.00 -7.80
CA GLY A 357 22.95 27.54 -9.07
C GLY A 357 22.46 26.72 -10.27
N TYR A 358 22.37 27.36 -11.44
CA TYR A 358 21.95 26.69 -12.67
C TYR A 358 22.75 27.17 -13.89
N ILE A 359 22.90 26.27 -14.85
CA ILE A 359 23.42 26.51 -16.20
C ILE A 359 22.41 25.95 -17.19
N PHE A 360 22.06 26.74 -18.21
CA PHE A 360 21.30 26.31 -19.37
C PHE A 360 22.26 25.93 -20.49
N TRP A 361 22.16 24.70 -20.97
CA TRP A 361 22.83 24.26 -22.19
C TRP A 361 21.84 24.35 -23.35
N ARG A 362 22.17 25.15 -24.37
CA ARG A 362 21.35 25.36 -25.57
C ARG A 362 22.15 24.93 -26.79
N GLU A 363 21.47 24.33 -27.77
CA GLU A 363 22.12 23.96 -29.03
C GLU A 363 22.66 25.20 -29.74
N GLY A 364 23.92 25.16 -30.16
CA GLY A 364 24.59 26.26 -30.87
C GLY A 364 25.15 27.39 -30.01
N GLU A 365 25.00 27.35 -28.67
CA GLU A 365 25.63 28.30 -27.76
C GLU A 365 26.85 27.66 -27.06
N GLU A 366 28.06 28.18 -27.30
CA GLU A 366 29.26 27.78 -26.54
C GLU A 366 29.23 28.38 -25.11
N GLY A 367 29.64 27.59 -24.12
CA GLY A 367 29.80 28.07 -22.72
C GLY A 367 28.52 28.13 -21.87
N GLY A 368 27.33 27.98 -22.48
CA GLY A 368 26.05 27.90 -21.77
C GLY A 368 25.55 29.24 -21.24
N ALA A 369 24.29 29.28 -20.79
CA ALA A 369 23.63 30.49 -20.31
C ALA A 369 23.23 30.40 -18.83
N GLY A 370 23.13 31.55 -18.16
CA GLY A 370 22.70 31.64 -16.76
C GLY A 370 23.76 32.21 -15.82
N PRO A 371 23.41 32.45 -14.54
CA PRO A 371 24.29 33.13 -13.59
C PRO A 371 25.59 32.39 -13.32
N VAL A 372 25.57 31.05 -13.27
CA VAL A 372 26.79 30.27 -13.03
C VAL A 372 27.69 30.28 -14.26
N ALA A 373 27.13 30.03 -15.45
CA ALA A 373 27.88 30.03 -16.71
C ALA A 373 28.58 31.36 -16.99
N LYS A 374 27.89 32.50 -16.79
CA LYS A 374 28.45 33.84 -17.01
C LYS A 374 29.65 34.16 -16.10
N ASN A 375 29.75 33.51 -14.95
CA ASN A 375 30.75 33.85 -13.93
C ASN A 375 31.83 32.78 -13.77
N ILE A 376 31.75 31.63 -14.45
CA ILE A 376 32.75 30.56 -14.33
C ILE A 376 34.12 30.99 -14.89
N GLY A 377 34.16 31.94 -15.83
CA GLY A 377 35.40 32.39 -16.49
C GLY A 377 35.88 31.44 -17.59
N PRO A 378 36.97 31.79 -18.30
CA PRO A 378 37.56 30.96 -19.34
C PRO A 378 38.18 29.66 -18.80
#